data_AF-A0A2U3REB3-F1
#
_entry.id   AF-A0A2U3REB3-F1
#
_cell.length_a   1.000
_cell.length_b   1.000
_cell.length_c   1.000
_cell.angle_alpha   90.00
_cell.angle_beta   90.00
_cell.angle_gamma   90.00
#
_symmetry.space_group_name_H-M   'P 1'
#
loop_
_entity.id
_entity.type
_entity.pdbx_description
1 polymer ?
#
loop_
_entity_poly.entity_id
_entity_poly.type
_entity_poly.pdbx_seq_one_letter_code
_entity_poly.pdbx_strand_id
1 'polypeptide(L)'
;MQLKLAIGEHFYDIDQIGIKFYSLRFKKWMNLNAQDFLHEFYTGQHGFKIQQLLEFLINSALLESLVVFTIGVIISIVFFTAQVKNDY
;
A
#
# COMPACT_ATOMS: atom_id res chain seq x y z
N MET A 1 -9.55 -0.72 9.71
CA MET A 1 -8.53 -0.43 10.75
C MET A 1 -7.69 0.79 10.38
N GLN A 2 -8.28 1.84 9.81
CA GLN A 2 -7.57 3.06 9.36
C GLN A 2 -8.16 4.35 9.98
N LEU A 3 -9.48 4.39 10.19
CA LEU A 3 -10.16 5.58 10.70
C LEU A 3 -9.75 5.98 12.13
N LYS A 4 -9.34 5.01 12.97
CA LYS A 4 -8.94 5.28 14.36
C LYS A 4 -7.47 5.68 14.52
N LEU A 5 -6.62 5.39 13.53
CA LEU A 5 -5.21 5.85 13.51
C LEU A 5 -5.12 7.30 13.00
N ALA A 6 -5.89 7.64 11.96
CA ALA A 6 -5.85 8.97 11.33
C ALA A 6 -6.30 10.12 12.25
N ILE A 7 -7.14 9.84 13.25
CA ILE A 7 -7.57 10.86 14.22
C ILE A 7 -6.47 11.12 15.26
N GLY A 8 -5.67 10.12 15.63
CA GLY A 8 -4.60 10.25 16.63
C GLY A 8 -3.41 11.07 16.16
N GLU A 9 -3.07 10.98 14.87
CA GLU A 9 -1.97 11.70 14.21
C GLU A 9 -2.13 13.23 14.27
N HIS A 10 -3.35 13.72 14.48
CA HIS A 10 -3.63 15.15 14.62
C HIS A 10 -3.51 15.67 16.06
N PHE A 11 -3.39 14.79 17.05
CA PHE A 11 -3.39 15.15 18.48
C PHE A 11 -2.12 14.72 19.22
N TYR A 12 -1.39 13.72 18.73
CA TYR A 12 -0.19 13.17 19.38
C TYR A 12 0.79 12.65 18.32
N ASP A 13 2.08 12.92 18.50
CA ASP A 13 3.13 12.28 17.70
C ASP A 13 3.09 10.75 17.90
N ILE A 14 3.53 10.00 16.88
CA ILE A 14 3.48 8.52 16.85
C ILE A 14 4.21 7.87 18.05
N ASP A 15 5.21 8.55 18.60
CA ASP A 15 5.95 8.14 19.80
C ASP A 15 5.13 8.27 21.11
N GLN A 16 4.08 9.10 21.11
CA GLN A 16 3.20 9.35 22.26
C GLN A 16 1.94 8.46 22.26
N ILE A 17 1.66 7.77 21.16
CA ILE A 17 0.51 6.86 21.05
C ILE A 17 0.90 5.47 21.61
N GLY A 18 0.44 5.16 22.82
CA GLY A 18 0.59 3.84 23.42
C GLY A 18 -0.39 2.82 22.84
N ILE A 19 0.14 1.77 22.21
CA ILE A 19 -0.61 0.63 21.68
C ILE A 19 -0.47 -0.56 22.64
N LYS A 20 -1.58 -0.95 23.25
CA LYS A 20 -1.70 -2.19 24.01
C LYS A 20 -2.15 -3.33 23.09
N PHE A 21 -1.32 -4.37 22.98
CA PHE A 21 -1.60 -5.54 22.15
C PHE A 21 -1.15 -6.82 22.84
N TYR A 22 -1.72 -7.96 22.44
CA TYR A 22 -1.27 -9.27 22.93
C TYR A 22 -0.20 -9.80 21.97
N SER A 23 1.05 -9.89 22.45
CA SER A 23 2.14 -10.44 21.65
C SER A 23 2.06 -11.97 21.64
N LEU A 24 1.83 -12.55 20.48
CA LEU A 24 1.82 -14.01 20.29
C LEU A 24 3.22 -14.61 20.50
N ARG A 25 4.28 -13.85 20.19
CA ARG A 25 5.68 -14.28 20.39
C ARG A 25 6.00 -14.48 21.86
N PHE A 26 5.60 -13.53 22.70
CA PHE A 26 5.88 -13.53 24.13
C PHE A 26 4.73 -14.07 24.99
N LYS A 27 3.59 -14.44 24.37
CA LYS A 27 2.35 -14.91 25.02
C LYS A 27 1.89 -14.02 26.17
N LYS A 28 2.07 -12.71 26.04
CA LYS A 28 1.73 -11.72 27.07
C LYS A 28 1.21 -10.43 26.46
N TRP A 29 0.47 -9.68 27.27
CA TRP A 29 0.07 -8.31 26.94
C TRP A 29 1.29 -7.40 26.99
N MET A 30 1.49 -6.63 25.93
CA MET A 30 2.53 -5.62 25.80
C MET A 30 1.90 -4.26 25.53
N ASN A 31 2.55 -3.21 26.00
CA ASN A 31 2.21 -1.84 25.71
C ASN A 31 3.46 -1.16 25.18
N LEU A 32 3.44 -0.78 23.90
CA LEU A 32 4.54 -0.12 23.22
C LEU A 32 4.03 1.19 22.62
N ASN A 33 4.93 2.14 22.37
CA ASN A 33 4.57 3.26 21.50
C ASN A 33 4.24 2.74 20.09
N ALA A 34 3.58 3.55 19.27
CA ALA A 34 3.14 3.11 17.96
C ALA A 34 4.32 2.82 17.01
N GLN A 35 5.45 3.50 17.19
CA GLN A 35 6.67 3.26 16.40
C GLN A 35 7.28 1.87 16.65
N ASP A 36 7.48 1.52 17.92
CA ASP A 36 8.03 0.25 18.36
C ASP A 36 7.04 -0.89 18.08
N PHE A 37 5.73 -0.62 18.19
CA PHE A 37 4.71 -1.57 17.74
C PHE A 37 4.83 -1.86 16.24
N LEU A 38 4.95 -0.84 15.39
CA LEU A 38 5.12 -1.04 13.94
C LEU A 38 6.42 -1.79 13.65
N HIS A 39 7.51 -1.42 14.30
CA HIS A 39 8.79 -2.12 14.16
C HIS A 39 8.66 -3.61 14.52
N GLU A 40 8.06 -3.93 15.67
CA GLU A 40 7.87 -5.32 16.11
C GLU A 40 6.88 -6.08 15.20
N PHE A 41 5.85 -5.38 14.71
CA PHE A 41 4.87 -5.94 13.78
C PHE A 41 5.53 -6.37 12.47
N TYR A 42 6.27 -5.46 11.81
CA TYR A 42 6.93 -5.73 10.53
C TYR A 42 8.12 -6.70 10.65
N THR A 43 8.84 -6.67 11.77
CA THR A 43 9.92 -7.63 12.05
C THR A 43 9.39 -9.02 12.39
N GLY A 44 8.11 -9.14 12.75
CA GLY A 44 7.43 -10.41 12.99
C GLY A 44 7.17 -11.20 11.71
N GLN A 45 7.16 -12.54 11.83
CA GLN A 45 6.92 -13.47 10.71
C GLN A 45 5.59 -13.23 9.97
N HIS A 46 4.60 -12.65 10.65
CA HIS A 46 3.32 -12.30 10.06
C HIS A 46 3.32 -10.93 9.37
N GLY A 47 3.97 -9.91 9.95
CA GLY A 47 4.07 -8.58 9.33
C GLY A 47 4.92 -8.60 8.07
N PHE A 48 5.98 -9.42 8.04
CA PHE A 48 6.78 -9.62 6.83
C PHE A 48 5.95 -10.16 5.65
N LYS A 49 5.06 -11.13 5.90
CA LYS A 49 4.15 -11.66 4.87
C LYS A 49 3.14 -10.61 4.37
N ILE A 50 2.66 -9.75 5.28
CA ILE A 50 1.74 -8.66 4.94
C ILE A 50 2.46 -7.60 4.09
N GLN A 51 3.71 -7.28 4.41
CA GLN A 51 4.52 -6.37 3.62
C GLN A 51 4.77 -6.92 2.21
N GLN A 52 5.15 -8.19 2.08
CA GLN A 52 5.32 -8.83 0.77
C GLN A 52 4.02 -8.84 -0.05
N LEU A 53 2.87 -9.06 0.59
CA LEU A 53 1.58 -9.00 -0.08
C LEU A 53 1.26 -7.59 -0.58
N LEU A 54 1.55 -6.56 0.22
CA LEU A 54 1.37 -5.15 -0.18
C LEU A 54 2.27 -4.78 -1.35
N GLU A 55 3.55 -5.16 -1.31
CA GLU A 55 4.49 -4.97 -2.42
C GLU A 55 4.02 -5.67 -3.70
N PHE A 56 3.52 -6.91 -3.57
CA PHE A 56 2.94 -7.65 -4.69
C PHE A 56 1.72 -6.92 -5.29
N LEU A 57 0.81 -6.43 -4.45
CA LEU A 57 -0.38 -5.69 -4.89
C LEU A 57 -0.01 -4.40 -5.62
N ILE A 58 0.95 -3.64 -5.11
CA ILE A 58 1.41 -2.38 -5.73
C ILE A 58 2.05 -2.66 -7.09
N ASN A 59 2.94 -3.65 -7.17
CA ASN A 59 3.59 -4.02 -8.43
C ASN A 59 2.59 -4.55 -9.46
N SER A 60 1.60 -5.32 -9.02
CA SER A 60 0.53 -5.81 -9.89
C SER A 60 -0.31 -4.65 -10.45
N ALA A 61 -0.69 -3.69 -9.61
CA ALA A 61 -1.48 -2.53 -10.04
C ALA A 61 -0.69 -1.61 -10.99
N LEU A 62 0.61 -1.40 -10.73
CA LEU A 62 1.48 -0.64 -11.62
C LEU A 62 1.62 -1.32 -13.00
N LEU A 63 1.79 -2.65 -13.01
CA LEU A 63 1.87 -3.41 -14.25
C LEU A 63 0.56 -3.36 -15.04
N GLU A 64 -0.58 -3.54 -14.37
CA GLU A 64 -1.90 -3.45 -14.99
C GLU A 64 -2.14 -2.05 -15.59
N SER A 65 -1.79 -0.99 -14.86
CA SER A 65 -1.85 0.39 -15.35
C SER A 65 -0.99 0.59 -16.60
N LEU A 66 0.23 0.07 -16.61
CA LEU A 66 1.15 0.17 -17.74
C LEU A 66 0.64 -0.58 -18.98
N VAL A 67 0.03 -1.75 -18.80
CA VAL A 67 -0.58 -2.53 -19.88
C VAL A 67 -1.75 -1.78 -20.50
N VAL A 68 -2.68 -1.29 -19.68
CA VAL A 68 -3.86 -0.53 -20.17
C VAL A 68 -3.42 0.74 -20.88
N PHE A 69 -2.44 1.46 -20.35
CA PHE A 69 -1.88 2.66 -20.98
C PHE A 69 -1.28 2.35 -22.36
N THR A 70 -0.47 1.29 -22.46
CA THR A 70 0.18 0.91 -23.73
C THR A 70 -0.86 0.55 -24.80
N ILE A 71 -1.89 -0.21 -24.45
CA ILE A 71 -2.98 -0.55 -25.37
C ILE A 71 -3.72 0.72 -25.83
N GLY A 72 -4.04 1.62 -24.91
CA GLY A 72 -4.70 2.90 -25.24
C GLY A 72 -3.87 3.75 -26.20
N VAL A 73 -2.55 3.81 -26.00
CA VAL A 73 -1.64 4.54 -26.90
C VAL A 73 -1.63 3.93 -28.30
N ILE A 74 -1.53 2.61 -28.42
CA ILE A 74 -1.54 1.93 -29.73
C ILE A 74 -2.87 2.20 -30.47
N ILE A 75 -4.01 2.05 -29.78
CA ILE A 75 -5.33 2.33 -30.37
C ILE A 75 -5.42 3.79 -30.82
N SER A 76 -4.93 4.73 -30.01
CA SER A 76 -4.93 6.15 -30.38
C SER A 76 -4.09 6.42 -31.63
N ILE A 77 -2.89 5.84 -31.72
CA ILE A 77 -2.02 5.99 -32.90
C ILE A 77 -2.71 5.46 -34.16
N VAL A 78 -3.31 4.26 -34.09
CA VAL A 78 -4.06 3.66 -35.21
C VAL A 78 -5.25 4.53 -35.61
N PHE A 79 -6.01 5.05 -34.65
CA PHE A 79 -7.14 5.93 -34.92
C PHE A 79 -6.71 7.22 -35.63
N PHE A 80 -5.66 7.90 -35.14
CA PHE A 80 -5.15 9.12 -35.77
C PHE A 80 -4.56 8.86 -37.17
N THR A 81 -3.83 7.76 -37.37
CA THR A 81 -3.28 7.43 -38.70
C THR A 81 -4.36 6.99 -39.70
N ALA A 82 -5.44 6.36 -39.24
CA ALA A 82 -6.58 6.02 -40.10
C ALA A 82 -7.40 7.26 -40.50
N GLN A 83 -7.63 8.20 -39.57
CA GLN A 83 -8.34 9.46 -39.86
C GLN A 83 -7.59 10.32 -40.90
N VAL A 84 -6.27 10.41 -40.81
CA VAL A 84 -5.42 11.12 -41.79
C VAL A 84 -5.59 10.59 -43.22
N LYS A 85 -6.02 9.33 -43.39
CA LYS A 85 -6.20 8.70 -44.70
C LYS A 85 -7.60 8.88 -45.28
N ASN A 86 -8.58 9.32 -44.48
CA ASN A 86 -9.97 9.57 -44.92
C ASN A 86 -10.25 11.03 -45.31
N ASP A 87 -9.31 11.96 -45.04
CA ASP A 87 -9.43 13.38 -45.40
C ASP A 87 -8.74 13.74 -46.75
N TYR A 88 -8.39 12.75 -47.58
CA TYR A 88 -7.83 12.92 -48.94
C TYR A 88 -8.76 12.38 -50.03
#